data_AF-A0AAD8FG18-F1
#
_entry.id   AF-A0AAD8FG18-F1
#
_cell.length_a   1.000
_cell.length_b   1.000
_cell.length_c   1.000
_cell.angle_alpha   90.00
_cell.angle_beta   90.00
_cell.angle_gamma   90.00
#
_symmetry.space_group_name_H-M   'P 1'
#
loop_
_entity.id
_entity.type
_entity.pdbx_description
1 polymer ?
#
loop_
_entity_poly.entity_id
_entity_poly.type
_entity_poly.pdbx_seq_one_letter_code
_entity_poly.pdbx_strand_id
1 'polypeptide(L)'
;MTEAKLLYGYWGDWSAWSCLPNCSVRNIVRTRPCLDPPQGPRDFSCPGFAYQLGDKTSCNEQCATNCSKGRWGFNCSKSCINCETACEKDTGSCPVCNPGYRYPSTACDQECGPFTFGRDCSGDCSKNCRGIDCIERRLGTCPAETHDWKSKIWYFIFVVCIIITALLCKLSGRHPQQKYTMEEDAVINEGREVFD
;
A
#
# COMPACT_ATOMS: atom_id res chain seq x y z
N MET A 1 56.58 -8.97 2.19
CA MET A 1 55.36 -8.17 1.95
C MET A 1 55.70 -7.19 0.83
N THR A 2 55.27 -7.46 -0.40
CA THR A 2 55.48 -6.56 -1.53
C THR A 2 54.47 -5.42 -1.42
N GLU A 3 54.98 -4.19 -1.35
CA GLU A 3 54.22 -2.96 -1.36
C GLU A 3 53.36 -2.93 -2.64
N ALA A 4 52.04 -2.90 -2.48
CA ALA A 4 51.13 -2.83 -3.61
C ALA A 4 51.32 -1.47 -4.30
N LYS A 5 51.89 -1.49 -5.51
CA LYS A 5 52.00 -0.31 -6.37
C LYS A 5 50.59 0.18 -6.68
N LEU A 6 50.14 1.24 -6.00
CA LEU A 6 48.90 1.95 -6.31
C LEU A 6 48.99 2.45 -7.76
N LEU A 7 48.25 1.81 -8.66
CA LEU A 7 48.12 2.24 -10.05
C LEU A 7 46.93 3.21 -10.12
N TYR A 8 47.19 4.41 -10.65
CA TYR A 8 46.18 5.45 -10.80
C TYR A 8 45.46 5.32 -12.14
N GLY A 9 44.15 5.55 -12.14
CA GLY A 9 43.38 5.73 -13.37
C GLY A 9 43.68 7.09 -14.00
N TYR A 10 43.21 7.31 -15.23
CA TYR A 10 43.27 8.61 -15.88
C TYR A 10 41.88 9.22 -16.03
N TRP A 11 41.83 10.54 -15.99
CA TRP A 11 40.61 11.29 -16.19
C TRP A 11 40.26 11.34 -17.68
N GLY A 12 39.03 10.97 -18.02
CA GLY A 12 38.48 11.22 -19.35
C GLY A 12 38.06 12.68 -19.55
N ASP A 13 37.49 12.96 -20.72
CA ASP A 13 37.02 14.29 -21.06
C ASP A 13 35.87 14.76 -20.17
N TRP A 14 35.81 16.07 -19.96
CA TRP A 14 34.69 16.70 -19.29
C TRP A 14 33.43 16.65 -20.15
N SER A 15 32.30 16.33 -19.53
CA SER A 15 30.98 16.55 -20.12
C SER A 15 30.73 18.03 -20.43
N ALA A 16 29.74 18.30 -21.27
CA ALA A 16 29.15 19.62 -21.36
C ALA A 16 28.59 20.06 -19.98
N TRP A 17 28.52 21.37 -19.78
CA TRP A 17 27.86 21.96 -18.60
C TRP A 17 26.36 21.71 -18.65
N SER A 18 25.78 21.30 -17.53
CA SER A 18 24.33 21.03 -17.43
C SER A 18 23.80 21.32 -16.03
N CYS A 19 22.49 21.50 -15.92
CA CYS A 19 21.82 21.62 -14.63
C CYS A 19 21.48 20.24 -14.06
N LEU A 20 21.67 20.06 -12.75
CA LEU A 20 21.16 18.89 -12.06
C LEU A 20 19.67 19.08 -11.74
N PRO A 21 18.84 18.03 -11.87
CA PRO A 21 17.43 18.05 -11.50
C PRO A 21 17.24 17.95 -9.98
N ASN A 22 17.97 18.76 -9.20
CA ASN A 22 17.84 18.85 -7.74
C ASN A 22 18.02 20.29 -7.27
N CYS A 23 17.44 20.62 -6.13
CA CYS A 23 17.43 21.99 -5.62
C CYS A 23 18.64 22.34 -4.73
N SER A 24 19.42 21.33 -4.32
CA SER A 24 20.59 21.50 -3.46
C SER A 24 21.78 22.12 -4.20
N VAL A 25 21.88 21.87 -5.52
CA VAL A 25 22.94 22.43 -6.36
C VAL A 25 22.32 23.49 -7.27
N ARG A 26 22.68 24.75 -7.04
CA ARG A 26 22.19 25.90 -7.83
C ARG A 26 23.12 26.32 -8.97
N ASN A 27 24.29 25.71 -9.06
CA ASN A 27 25.25 25.98 -10.13
C ASN A 27 25.15 24.90 -11.22
N ILE A 28 25.53 25.25 -12.44
CA ILE A 28 25.80 24.24 -13.47
C ILE A 28 26.89 23.27 -12.98
N VAL A 29 26.75 22.01 -13.36
CA VAL A 29 27.75 20.96 -13.09
C VAL A 29 28.25 20.37 -14.41
N ARG A 30 29.50 19.93 -14.40
CA ARG A 30 30.02 18.98 -15.39
C ARG A 30 30.74 17.85 -14.69
N THR A 31 30.77 16.69 -15.32
CA THR A 31 31.39 15.48 -14.78
C THR A 31 32.40 14.92 -15.76
N ARG A 32 33.35 14.14 -15.27
CA ARG A 32 34.31 13.39 -16.09
C ARG A 32 34.45 11.96 -15.57
N PRO A 33 34.57 10.95 -16.46
CA PRO A 33 34.74 9.57 -16.02
C PRO A 33 36.19 9.32 -15.55
N CYS A 34 36.33 8.43 -14.57
CA CYS A 34 37.62 7.82 -14.22
C CYS A 34 37.78 6.56 -15.08
N LEU A 35 38.80 6.53 -15.93
CA LEU A 35 39.01 5.48 -16.91
C LEU A 35 40.13 4.53 -16.48
N ASP A 36 39.91 3.24 -16.74
CA ASP A 36 40.84 2.15 -16.42
C ASP A 36 42.21 2.37 -17.10
N PRO A 37 43.33 2.21 -16.38
CA PRO A 37 44.65 2.29 -16.99
C PRO A 37 44.85 1.14 -18.00
N PRO A 38 45.52 1.38 -19.16
CA PRO A 38 45.58 0.42 -20.26
C PRO A 38 46.18 -0.96 -19.93
N GLN A 39 46.93 -1.07 -18.84
CA GLN A 39 47.63 -2.30 -18.41
C GLN A 39 47.50 -2.56 -16.90
N GLY A 40 46.50 -2.00 -16.23
CA GLY A 40 46.37 -2.10 -14.77
C GLY A 40 45.34 -3.12 -14.29
N PRO A 41 45.43 -3.53 -13.02
CA PRO A 41 44.37 -4.30 -12.36
C PRO A 41 43.06 -3.49 -12.29
N ARG A 42 41.93 -4.18 -12.11
CA ARG A 42 40.61 -3.53 -11.97
C ARG A 42 40.46 -2.65 -10.72
N ASP A 43 41.44 -2.69 -9.83
CA ASP A 43 41.46 -1.95 -8.57
C ASP A 43 42.41 -0.75 -8.71
N PHE A 44 41.86 0.39 -9.12
CA PHE A 44 42.59 1.64 -9.35
C PHE A 44 41.77 2.84 -8.81
N SER A 45 42.43 3.97 -8.61
CA SER A 45 41.79 5.20 -8.13
C SER A 45 42.20 6.41 -8.96
N CYS A 46 41.27 7.33 -9.21
CA CYS A 46 41.57 8.62 -9.80
C CYS A 46 41.61 9.70 -8.71
N PRO A 47 42.78 10.29 -8.40
CA PRO A 47 42.88 11.34 -7.40
C PRO A 47 42.16 12.61 -7.88
N GLY A 48 41.43 13.24 -6.95
CA GLY A 48 40.66 14.47 -7.18
C GLY A 48 39.17 14.24 -7.43
N PHE A 49 38.47 15.30 -7.81
CA PHE A 49 37.02 15.25 -8.02
C PHE A 49 36.65 14.85 -9.46
N ALA A 50 35.61 14.02 -9.57
CA ALA A 50 34.97 13.64 -10.83
C ALA A 50 33.95 14.69 -11.32
N TYR A 51 33.71 15.75 -10.55
CA TYR A 51 32.75 16.80 -10.85
C TYR A 51 33.37 18.18 -10.62
N GLN A 52 32.81 19.18 -11.30
CA GLN A 52 33.15 20.58 -11.12
C GLN A 52 31.87 21.43 -11.16
N LEU A 53 31.78 22.40 -10.25
CA LEU A 53 30.72 23.41 -10.23
C LEU A 53 31.18 24.64 -11.04
N GLY A 54 30.27 25.19 -11.85
CA GLY A 54 30.51 26.44 -12.57
C GLY A 54 30.09 27.63 -11.71
N ASP A 55 30.97 28.62 -11.60
CA ASP A 55 30.63 29.86 -10.89
C ASP A 55 29.79 30.79 -11.78
N LYS A 56 28.77 31.42 -11.18
CA LYS A 56 27.92 32.48 -11.78
C LYS A 56 26.91 32.05 -12.86
N THR A 57 26.71 30.76 -13.12
CA THR A 57 25.57 30.28 -13.93
C THR A 57 24.53 29.63 -13.02
N SER A 58 23.44 30.35 -12.81
CA SER A 58 22.31 29.94 -11.95
C SER A 58 21.44 28.89 -12.67
N CYS A 59 21.33 27.72 -12.05
CA CYS A 59 20.35 26.68 -12.34
C CYS A 59 19.28 26.69 -11.24
N ASN A 60 18.15 26.03 -11.52
CA ASN A 60 17.18 25.70 -10.48
C ASN A 60 16.53 26.95 -9.84
N GLU A 61 16.35 28.03 -10.61
CA GLU A 61 15.57 29.20 -10.18
C GLU A 61 14.12 28.82 -9.82
N GLN A 62 13.58 27.77 -10.46
CA GLN A 62 12.26 27.22 -10.13
C GLN A 62 12.24 26.35 -8.86
N CYS A 63 13.40 26.04 -8.28
CA CYS A 63 13.47 25.49 -6.92
C CYS A 63 13.25 26.57 -5.84
N ALA A 64 13.25 27.85 -6.22
CA ALA A 64 13.08 28.94 -5.28
C ALA A 64 11.61 29.06 -4.83
N THR A 65 11.32 28.61 -3.60
CA THR A 65 10.26 29.06 -2.64
C THR A 65 8.79 29.16 -3.09
N ASN A 66 8.49 29.10 -4.39
CA ASN A 66 7.21 29.42 -4.99
C ASN A 66 6.34 28.18 -5.21
N CYS A 67 6.83 27.00 -4.83
CA CYS A 67 5.99 25.82 -4.84
C CYS A 67 4.81 26.01 -3.90
N SER A 68 3.61 25.71 -4.41
CA SER A 68 2.39 25.71 -3.62
C SER A 68 2.51 24.78 -2.39
N LYS A 69 1.65 24.99 -1.40
CA LYS A 69 1.59 24.12 -0.21
C LYS A 69 1.41 22.66 -0.65
N GLY A 70 2.19 21.74 -0.07
CA GLY A 70 2.16 20.32 -0.44
C GLY A 70 3.02 19.95 -1.65
N ARG A 71 3.78 20.88 -2.24
CA ARG A 71 4.70 20.63 -3.35
C ARG A 71 6.14 21.05 -3.04
N TRP A 72 7.11 20.33 -3.60
CA TRP A 72 8.55 20.57 -3.42
C TRP A 72 9.39 20.01 -4.58
N GLY A 73 10.69 20.28 -4.54
CA GLY A 73 11.67 19.77 -5.50
C GLY A 73 11.71 20.53 -6.82
N PHE A 74 12.55 20.05 -7.73
CA PHE A 74 12.75 20.67 -9.05
C PHE A 74 11.42 20.77 -9.81
N ASN A 75 11.09 21.97 -10.27
CA ASN A 75 9.80 22.33 -10.91
C ASN A 75 8.56 21.96 -10.09
N CYS A 76 8.67 21.91 -8.75
CA CYS A 76 7.57 21.52 -7.85
C CYS A 76 6.94 20.15 -8.20
N SER A 77 7.73 19.26 -8.80
CA SER A 77 7.26 17.97 -9.32
C SER A 77 6.89 16.97 -8.22
N LYS A 78 7.44 17.13 -7.01
CA LYS A 78 7.23 16.21 -5.88
C LYS A 78 6.13 16.70 -4.94
N SER A 79 5.52 15.75 -4.24
CA SER A 79 4.45 16.00 -3.27
C SER A 79 4.93 15.76 -1.84
N CYS A 80 4.37 16.53 -0.91
CA CYS A 80 4.53 16.36 0.54
C CYS A 80 3.17 16.56 1.25
N ILE A 81 2.09 16.10 0.61
CA ILE A 81 0.71 16.30 1.10
C ILE A 81 0.44 15.59 2.43
N ASN A 82 1.23 14.57 2.76
CA ASN A 82 1.11 13.78 3.98
C ASN A 82 1.80 14.43 5.19
N CYS A 83 2.28 15.64 5.04
CA CYS A 83 2.87 16.40 6.12
C CYS A 83 1.79 17.21 6.85
N GLU A 84 1.89 17.25 8.17
CA GLU A 84 0.92 17.99 8.99
C GLU A 84 1.00 19.50 8.71
N THR A 85 2.23 19.97 8.46
CA THR A 85 2.54 21.35 8.07
C THR A 85 3.20 21.39 6.70
N ALA A 86 3.49 22.60 6.21
CA ALA A 86 4.27 22.76 4.97
C ALA A 86 5.64 22.09 5.10
N CYS A 87 6.04 21.34 4.07
CA CYS A 87 7.36 20.74 3.96
C CYS A 87 8.40 21.74 3.45
N GLU A 88 9.67 21.42 3.68
CA GLU A 88 10.81 22.14 3.11
C GLU A 88 10.80 22.02 1.58
N LYS A 89 10.98 23.14 0.89
CA LYS A 89 10.83 23.20 -0.59
C LYS A 89 11.95 22.51 -1.35
N ASP A 90 13.14 22.45 -0.76
CA ASP A 90 14.32 21.89 -1.41
C ASP A 90 14.43 20.37 -1.17
N THR A 91 14.17 19.93 0.06
CA THR A 91 14.35 18.53 0.47
C THR A 91 13.06 17.73 0.57
N GLY A 92 11.90 18.40 0.66
CA GLY A 92 10.62 17.77 0.94
C GLY A 92 10.44 17.37 2.40
N SER A 93 11.43 17.62 3.25
CA SER A 93 11.40 17.18 4.64
C SER A 93 10.27 17.85 5.41
N CYS A 94 9.66 17.08 6.30
CA CYS A 94 8.52 17.50 7.10
C CYS A 94 8.89 17.54 8.58
N PRO A 95 8.35 18.50 9.35
CA PRO A 95 8.52 18.48 10.80
C PRO A 95 7.86 17.24 11.42
N VAL A 96 6.64 16.93 10.97
CA VAL A 96 5.82 15.82 11.45
C VAL A 96 4.95 15.29 10.31
N CYS A 97 4.79 13.96 10.24
CA CYS A 97 3.87 13.29 9.32
C CYS A 97 2.45 13.22 9.87
N ASN A 98 1.47 13.29 8.98
CA ASN A 98 0.09 12.95 9.31
C ASN A 98 0.03 11.50 9.85
N PRO A 99 -0.79 11.22 10.87
CA PRO A 99 -0.95 9.85 11.36
C PRO A 99 -1.36 8.91 10.22
N GLY A 100 -0.79 7.70 10.19
CA GLY A 100 -0.91 6.79 9.07
C GLY A 100 0.21 6.90 8.04
N TYR A 101 1.12 7.87 8.17
CA TYR A 101 2.33 8.02 7.36
C TYR A 101 3.57 8.14 8.23
N ARG A 102 4.74 7.84 7.64
CA ARG A 102 6.05 7.90 8.32
C ARG A 102 7.16 8.40 7.40
N TYR A 103 8.35 8.56 7.96
CA TYR A 103 9.56 9.09 7.33
C TYR A 103 9.46 10.58 6.97
N PRO A 104 9.57 11.47 7.98
CA PRO A 104 9.52 12.91 7.75
C PRO A 104 10.61 13.41 6.79
N SER A 105 11.77 12.76 6.73
CA SER A 105 12.88 13.10 5.82
C SER A 105 12.60 12.78 4.35
N THR A 106 11.57 11.98 4.03
CA THR A 106 11.18 11.62 2.67
C THR A 106 9.80 12.14 2.30
N ALA A 107 9.41 13.27 2.89
CA ALA A 107 8.11 13.92 2.65
C ALA A 107 6.89 13.10 3.07
N CYS A 108 7.05 12.19 4.05
CA CYS A 108 5.98 11.33 4.54
C CYS A 108 5.34 10.51 3.41
N ASP A 109 6.16 10.04 2.47
CA ASP A 109 5.74 9.34 1.26
C ASP A 109 5.31 7.88 1.51
N GLN A 110 5.59 7.36 2.70
CA GLN A 110 5.25 5.99 3.07
C GLN A 110 4.09 5.92 4.06
N GLU A 111 3.03 5.24 3.63
CA GLU A 111 1.92 4.83 4.50
C GLU A 111 2.37 3.75 5.50
N CYS A 112 1.71 3.67 6.65
CA CYS A 112 1.93 2.61 7.63
C CYS A 112 1.66 1.23 7.03
N GLY A 113 2.56 0.31 7.33
CA GLY A 113 2.49 -1.05 6.87
C GLY A 113 1.43 -1.88 7.62
N PRO A 114 1.29 -3.16 7.24
CA PRO A 114 0.40 -4.08 7.91
C PRO A 114 0.61 -4.09 9.43
N PHE A 115 -0.49 -4.25 10.14
CA PHE A 115 -0.57 -4.27 11.60
C PHE A 115 -0.11 -3.01 12.33
N THR A 116 0.13 -1.92 11.61
CA THR A 116 0.54 -0.65 12.21
C THR A 116 -0.40 0.50 11.85
N PHE A 117 -0.53 1.47 12.75
CA PHE A 117 -1.34 2.67 12.54
C PHE A 117 -0.85 3.85 13.40
N GLY A 118 -1.45 5.02 13.25
CA GLY A 118 -1.20 6.20 14.08
C GLY A 118 0.05 6.97 13.68
N ARG A 119 0.51 7.81 14.60
CA ARG A 119 1.72 8.63 14.40
C ARG A 119 2.96 7.73 14.34
N ASP A 120 3.80 7.96 13.34
CA ASP A 120 5.02 7.19 13.06
C ASP A 120 4.78 5.66 12.98
N CYS A 121 3.53 5.25 12.72
CA CYS A 121 3.12 3.85 12.68
C CYS A 121 3.39 3.10 13.99
N SER A 122 3.30 3.80 15.12
CA SER A 122 3.59 3.23 16.45
C SER A 122 2.42 2.44 17.06
N GLY A 123 1.22 2.57 16.51
CA GLY A 123 0.03 1.80 16.92
C GLY A 123 0.10 0.35 16.45
N ASP A 124 -0.45 -0.56 17.24
CA ASP A 124 -0.46 -2.01 16.99
C ASP A 124 -1.89 -2.48 16.72
N CYS A 125 -2.20 -2.77 15.46
CA CYS A 125 -3.53 -3.23 15.06
C CYS A 125 -3.88 -4.59 15.63
N SER A 126 -2.90 -5.47 15.83
CA SER A 126 -3.16 -6.80 16.39
C SER A 126 -3.74 -6.66 17.80
N LYS A 127 -3.20 -5.73 18.58
CA LYS A 127 -3.76 -5.41 19.92
C LYS A 127 -5.08 -4.66 19.82
N ASN A 128 -5.19 -3.68 18.92
CA ASN A 128 -6.38 -2.84 18.81
C ASN A 128 -7.61 -3.60 18.25
N CYS A 129 -7.37 -4.54 17.33
CA CYS A 129 -8.38 -5.23 16.53
C CYS A 129 -8.36 -6.75 16.75
N ARG A 130 -8.04 -7.19 17.98
CA ARG A 130 -8.17 -8.58 18.43
C ARG A 130 -7.50 -9.61 17.50
N GLY A 131 -6.29 -9.31 17.07
CA GLY A 131 -5.45 -10.17 16.21
C GLY A 131 -5.61 -9.94 14.72
N ILE A 132 -6.47 -9.01 14.30
CA ILE A 132 -6.70 -8.67 12.89
C ILE A 132 -6.02 -7.33 12.57
N ASP A 133 -5.67 -7.11 11.31
CA ASP A 133 -5.16 -5.82 10.86
C ASP A 133 -6.25 -4.73 10.87
N CYS A 134 -5.85 -3.47 11.03
CA CYS A 134 -6.75 -2.33 10.91
C CYS A 134 -7.14 -2.12 9.44
N ILE A 135 -8.35 -1.62 9.20
CA ILE A 135 -8.79 -1.24 7.86
C ILE A 135 -8.21 0.11 7.41
N GLU A 136 -7.82 0.95 8.35
CA GLU A 136 -7.24 2.27 8.08
C GLU A 136 -6.07 2.55 9.02
N ARG A 137 -5.12 3.36 8.56
CA ARG A 137 -3.80 3.55 9.17
C ARG A 137 -3.68 4.77 10.08
N ARG A 138 -4.63 5.70 10.05
CA ARG A 138 -4.61 6.93 10.85
C ARG A 138 -4.99 6.71 12.31
N LEU A 139 -6.13 6.06 12.58
CA LEU A 139 -6.65 5.82 13.93
C LEU A 139 -6.65 4.33 14.33
N GLY A 140 -6.37 3.44 13.38
CA GLY A 140 -6.37 2.00 13.61
C GLY A 140 -7.77 1.40 13.68
N THR A 141 -8.73 1.93 12.94
CA THR A 141 -10.12 1.45 12.94
C THR A 141 -10.17 -0.02 12.54
N CYS A 142 -10.94 -0.80 13.29
CA CYS A 142 -11.07 -2.24 13.09
C CYS A 142 -12.19 -2.56 12.09
N PRO A 143 -12.08 -3.66 11.34
CA PRO A 143 -13.19 -4.15 10.53
C PRO A 143 -14.38 -4.46 11.46
N ALA A 144 -15.61 -4.19 11.00
CA ALA A 144 -16.80 -4.54 11.76
C ALA A 144 -16.78 -6.05 12.04
N GLU A 145 -16.97 -6.43 13.31
CA GLU A 145 -17.02 -7.84 13.69
C GLU A 145 -18.20 -8.51 12.99
N THR A 146 -17.92 -9.24 11.91
CA THR A 146 -18.88 -10.15 11.34
C THR A 146 -18.99 -11.30 12.33
N HIS A 147 -20.00 -11.23 13.22
CA HIS A 147 -20.31 -12.30 14.17
C HIS A 147 -20.74 -13.58 13.42
N ASP A 148 -19.76 -14.31 12.88
CA ASP A 148 -19.93 -15.61 12.21
C ASP A 148 -20.45 -16.68 13.19
N TRP A 149 -20.33 -16.46 14.50
CA TRP A 149 -20.83 -17.36 15.54
C TRP A 149 -22.36 -17.46 15.58
N LYS A 150 -23.10 -16.39 15.22
CA LYS A 150 -24.57 -16.42 15.18
C LYS A 150 -25.07 -17.32 14.05
N SER A 151 -24.33 -17.39 12.94
CA SER A 151 -24.61 -18.27 11.80
C SER A 151 -24.43 -19.74 12.18
N LYS A 152 -23.34 -20.07 12.89
CA LYS A 152 -23.05 -21.45 13.33
C LYS A 152 -24.03 -21.96 14.40
N ILE A 153 -24.50 -21.09 15.30
CA ILE A 153 -25.51 -21.45 16.29
C ILE A 153 -26.86 -21.73 15.65
N TRP A 154 -27.31 -20.88 14.72
CA TRP A 154 -28.56 -21.12 14.00
C TRP A 154 -28.50 -22.38 13.14
N TYR A 155 -27.36 -22.66 12.50
CA TYR A 155 -27.14 -23.91 11.79
C TYR A 155 -27.19 -25.13 12.72
N PHE A 156 -26.56 -25.05 13.89
CA PHE A 156 -26.61 -26.13 14.88
C PHE A 156 -28.03 -26.38 15.40
N ILE A 157 -28.78 -25.31 15.72
CA ILE A 157 -30.19 -25.40 16.12
C ILE A 157 -31.03 -26.05 15.01
N PHE A 158 -30.85 -25.62 13.75
CA PHE A 158 -31.57 -26.18 12.61
C PHE A 158 -31.28 -27.67 12.41
N VAL A 159 -30.01 -28.09 12.50
CA VAL A 159 -29.61 -29.51 12.40
C VAL A 159 -30.19 -30.33 13.55
N VAL A 160 -30.15 -29.81 14.78
CA VAL A 160 -30.76 -30.47 15.94
C VAL A 160 -32.28 -30.61 15.78
N CYS A 161 -32.96 -29.58 15.27
CA CYS A 161 -34.39 -29.64 14.95
C CYS A 161 -34.70 -30.71 13.89
N ILE A 162 -33.91 -30.82 12.82
CA ILE A 162 -34.08 -31.87 11.79
C ILE A 162 -33.87 -33.28 12.38
N ILE A 163 -32.88 -33.45 13.27
CA ILE A 163 -32.64 -34.74 13.91
C ILE A 163 -33.80 -35.10 14.85
N ILE A 164 -34.29 -34.14 15.64
CA ILE A 164 -35.43 -34.36 16.54
C ILE A 164 -36.69 -34.71 15.75
N THR A 165 -37.00 -34.00 14.66
CA THR A 165 -38.18 -34.32 13.83
C THR A 165 -38.05 -35.69 13.18
N ALA A 166 -36.86 -36.07 12.69
CA ALA A 166 -36.61 -37.40 12.14
C ALA A 166 -36.79 -38.52 13.20
N LEU A 167 -36.34 -38.30 14.44
CA LEU A 167 -36.54 -39.23 15.55
C LEU A 167 -38.03 -39.36 15.93
N LEU A 168 -38.76 -38.25 15.99
CA LEU A 168 -40.20 -38.24 16.23
C LEU A 168 -40.96 -38.97 15.11
N CYS A 169 -40.63 -38.73 13.83
CA CYS A 169 -41.22 -39.45 12.69
C CYS A 169 -40.98 -40.97 12.75
N LYS A 170 -39.83 -41.42 13.26
CA LYS A 170 -39.55 -42.86 13.45
C LYS A 170 -40.35 -43.48 14.60
N LEU A 171 -40.73 -42.70 15.62
CA LEU A 171 -41.60 -43.13 16.70
C LEU A 171 -43.08 -43.19 16.27
N SER A 172 -43.50 -42.32 15.36
CA SER A 172 -44.86 -42.29 14.78
C SER A 172 -45.11 -43.35 13.70
N GLY A 173 -44.05 -43.90 13.09
CA GLY A 173 -44.10 -44.78 11.91
C GLY A 173 -44.38 -46.26 12.16
N ARG A 174 -44.96 -46.66 13.30
CA ARG A 174 -45.33 -48.06 13.58
C ARG A 174 -46.86 -48.22 13.63
N HIS A 175 -47.52 -48.15 12.46
CA HIS A 175 -48.85 -48.73 12.26
C HIS A 175 -48.95 -49.33 10.83
N PRO A 176 -49.59 -50.50 10.65
CA PRO A 176 -49.37 -51.39 9.51
C PRO A 176 -50.16 -51.02 8.26
N GLN A 177 -49.73 -51.53 7.11
CA GLN A 177 -50.37 -51.34 5.81
C GLN A 177 -51.83 -51.84 5.80
N GLN A 178 -52.74 -51.00 5.30
CA GLN A 178 -54.05 -51.43 4.82
C GLN A 178 -54.22 -51.02 3.34
N LYS A 179 -54.35 -52.04 2.49
CA LYS A 179 -54.74 -51.97 1.07
C LYS A 179 -56.26 -51.77 0.97
N TYR A 180 -56.81 -50.74 0.32
CA TYR A 180 -58.14 -50.76 -0.38
C TYR A 180 -58.19 -49.55 -1.35
N THR A 181 -58.13 -49.79 -2.68
CA THR A 181 -59.21 -49.68 -3.71
C THR A 181 -59.59 -48.26 -4.16
N MET A 182 -59.50 -48.06 -5.48
CA MET A 182 -60.04 -46.93 -6.25
C MET A 182 -61.58 -46.91 -6.23
N GLU A 183 -62.20 -45.72 -6.24
CA GLU A 183 -63.39 -45.28 -7.03
C GLU A 183 -63.77 -43.86 -6.53
N GLU A 184 -63.60 -42.79 -7.31
CA GLU A 184 -64.52 -42.17 -8.30
C GLU A 184 -65.47 -41.10 -7.69
N ASP A 185 -65.69 -40.07 -8.51
CA ASP A 185 -66.78 -39.09 -8.50
C ASP A 185 -66.71 -37.76 -7.73
N ALA A 186 -66.33 -36.75 -8.52
CA ALA A 186 -67.19 -35.64 -8.97
C ALA A 186 -67.80 -34.66 -7.95
N VAL A 187 -67.38 -33.39 -8.03
CA VAL A 187 -68.30 -32.24 -7.99
C VAL A 187 -67.79 -31.13 -8.94
N ILE A 188 -68.38 -31.14 -10.15
CA ILE A 188 -68.96 -30.03 -10.93
C ILE A 188 -68.58 -28.60 -10.47
N ASN A 189 -67.93 -27.84 -11.36
CA ASN A 189 -68.12 -26.40 -11.44
C ASN A 189 -68.64 -26.04 -12.83
N GLU A 190 -69.93 -25.70 -12.89
CA GLU A 190 -70.57 -25.04 -14.03
C GLU A 190 -70.06 -23.61 -14.15
N GLY A 191 -69.78 -23.20 -15.40
CA GLY A 191 -69.34 -21.85 -15.74
C GLY A 191 -69.21 -21.64 -17.25
N ARG A 192 -70.22 -22.14 -17.98
CA ARG A 192 -70.65 -21.88 -19.37
C ARG A 192 -70.80 -20.37 -19.63
N GLU A 193 -70.65 -19.76 -20.82
CA GLU A 193 -70.16 -20.08 -22.18
C GLU A 193 -69.95 -18.71 -22.87
N VAL A 194 -69.11 -18.70 -23.91
CA VAL A 194 -69.12 -17.73 -25.02
C VAL A 194 -70.43 -17.89 -25.81
N PHE A 195 -71.00 -16.85 -26.42
CA PHE A 195 -71.40 -16.88 -27.85
C PHE A 195 -72.12 -15.59 -28.29
N ASP A 196 -71.79 -15.17 -29.51
CA ASP A 196 -72.63 -14.42 -30.46
C ASP A 196 -74.01 -15.08 -30.63
#